data_AF-A0AAW1QR54-F1
#
_entry.id   AF-A0AAW1QR54-F1
#
_cell.length_a   1.000
_cell.length_b   1.000
_cell.length_c   1.000
_cell.angle_alpha   90.00
_cell.angle_beta   90.00
_cell.angle_gamma   90.00
#
_symmetry.space_group_name_H-M   'P 1'
#
loop_
_entity.id
_entity.type
_entity.pdbx_description
1 polymer ?
#
loop_
_entity_poly.entity_id
_entity_poly.type
_entity_poly.pdbx_seq_one_letter_code
_entity_poly.pdbx_strand_id
1 'polypeptide(L)'
;MTIRQSKPWWWALLGSLVLVSYGFIPTLQPPDSFGRIYAVYGGFFIALSYAWGWILDGDKPDLGDWIGAGVALAGVALAWFWPR
;
A
#
# COMPACT_ATOMS: atom_id res chain seq x y z
N MET A 1 2.10 9.67 -18.37
CA MET A 1 0.97 10.55 -18.79
C MET A 1 1.35 12.03 -18.96
N THR A 2 2.63 12.40 -18.97
CA THR A 2 3.09 13.81 -18.96
C THR A 2 3.36 14.38 -20.36
N ILE A 3 3.88 13.57 -21.29
CA ILE A 3 4.15 13.98 -22.69
C ILE A 3 2.86 14.30 -23.46
N ARG A 4 1.76 13.61 -23.12
CA ARG A 4 0.46 13.73 -23.82
C ARG A 4 -0.36 14.97 -23.40
N GLN A 5 0.02 15.66 -22.33
CA GLN A 5 -0.71 16.82 -21.77
C GLN A 5 0.05 18.15 -21.86
N SER A 6 1.13 18.25 -22.65
CA SER A 6 1.98 19.45 -22.72
C SER A 6 2.44 19.96 -21.33
N LYS A 7 2.58 19.05 -20.35
CA LYS A 7 3.10 19.41 -19.04
C LYS A 7 4.63 19.56 -19.11
N PRO A 8 5.21 20.49 -18.34
CA PRO A 8 6.63 20.80 -18.44
C PRO A 8 7.55 19.59 -18.25
N TRP A 9 8.66 19.52 -18.98
CA TRP A 9 9.64 18.43 -18.93
C TRP A 9 10.17 18.14 -17.50
N TRP A 10 10.21 19.16 -16.64
CA TRP A 10 10.61 19.01 -15.24
C TRP A 10 9.64 18.14 -14.41
N TRP A 11 8.36 18.01 -14.80
CA TRP A 11 7.45 17.05 -14.18
C TRP A 11 7.84 15.59 -14.46
N ALA A 12 8.38 15.31 -15.64
CA ALA A 12 8.86 13.97 -15.97
C ALA A 12 10.12 13.63 -15.17
N LEU A 13 11.03 14.60 -14.99
CA LEU A 13 12.21 14.42 -14.14
C LEU A 13 11.87 14.26 -12.67
N LEU A 14 11.01 15.12 -12.11
CA LEU A 14 10.56 15.00 -10.73
C LEU A 14 9.85 13.66 -10.49
N GLY A 15 8.96 13.26 -11.39
CA GLY A 15 8.28 11.96 -11.31
C GLY A 15 9.25 10.79 -11.38
N SER A 16 10.26 10.85 -12.26
CA SER A 16 11.29 9.82 -12.35
C SER A 16 12.15 9.75 -11.09
N LEU A 17 12.50 10.91 -10.51
CA LEU A 17 13.32 10.97 -9.31
C LEU A 17 12.57 10.41 -8.10
N VAL A 18 11.28 10.74 -7.96
CA VAL A 18 10.40 10.14 -6.94
C VAL A 18 10.29 8.62 -7.12
N LEU A 19 10.16 8.12 -8.36
CA LEU A 19 10.09 6.69 -8.63
C LEU A 19 11.38 5.95 -8.25
N VAL A 20 12.53 6.52 -8.61
CA VAL A 20 13.84 5.94 -8.27
C VAL A 20 14.03 5.92 -6.76
N SER A 21 13.73 7.02 -6.08
CA SER A 21 13.77 7.09 -4.61
C SER A 21 12.86 6.05 -3.96
N TYR A 22 11.63 5.92 -4.44
CA TYR A 22 10.68 4.93 -3.93
C TYR A 22 11.18 3.49 -4.09
N GLY A 23 11.86 3.17 -5.20
CA GLY A 23 12.48 1.85 -5.40
C GLY A 23 13.73 1.61 -4.55
N PHE A 24 14.45 2.66 -4.17
CA PHE A 24 15.71 2.57 -3.42
C PHE A 24 15.51 2.55 -1.89
N ILE A 25 14.45 3.17 -1.38
CA ILE A 25 14.16 3.18 0.07
C ILE A 25 13.96 1.75 0.64
N PRO A 26 13.22 0.84 -0.01
CA PRO A 26 13.04 -0.54 0.47
C PRO A 26 14.33 -1.36 0.49
N THR A 27 15.30 -1.08 -0.38
CA THR A 27 16.57 -1.85 -0.43
C THR A 27 17.50 -1.53 0.75
N LEU A 28 17.24 -0.44 1.46
CA LEU A 28 17.96 -0.04 2.67
C LEU A 28 17.37 -0.68 3.96
N GLN A 29 16.28 -1.45 3.88
CA GLN A 29 15.71 -2.11 5.06
C GLN A 29 16.53 -3.33 5.50
N PRO A 30 16.67 -3.58 6.81
CA PRO A 30 17.36 -4.76 7.34
C PRO A 30 16.73 -6.09 6.85
N PRO A 31 17.55 -7.09 6.49
CA PRO A 31 17.09 -8.33 5.84
C PRO A 31 16.28 -9.27 6.73
N ASP A 32 16.38 -9.16 8.06
CA ASP A 32 15.85 -10.16 9.00
C ASP A 32 14.31 -10.26 9.05
N SER A 33 13.57 -9.32 8.44
CA SER A 33 12.09 -9.35 8.45
C SER A 33 11.42 -8.63 7.28
N PHE A 34 12.13 -8.39 6.17
CA PHE A 34 11.63 -7.56 5.06
C PHE A 34 10.24 -7.99 4.57
N GLY A 35 10.07 -9.28 4.26
CA GLY A 35 8.80 -9.81 3.76
C GLY A 35 7.63 -9.71 4.74
N ARG A 36 7.88 -9.88 6.04
CA ARG A 36 6.83 -9.79 7.07
C ARG A 36 6.42 -8.35 7.35
N ILE A 37 7.39 -7.42 7.37
CA ILE A 37 7.11 -5.98 7.50
C ILE A 37 6.29 -5.51 6.30
N TYR A 38 6.66 -5.93 5.09
CA TYR A 38 5.90 -5.65 3.87
C TYR A 38 4.48 -6.24 3.91
N ALA A 39 4.32 -7.47 4.42
CA ALA A 39 3.01 -8.09 4.58
C ALA A 39 2.10 -7.29 5.54
N VAL A 40 2.64 -6.78 6.65
CA VAL A 40 1.89 -5.92 7.58
C VAL A 40 1.51 -4.57 6.97
N TYR A 41 2.40 -3.95 6.18
CA TYR A 41 2.05 -2.75 5.43
C TYR A 41 0.91 -3.00 4.44
N GLY A 42 0.86 -4.18 3.81
CA GLY A 42 -0.27 -4.60 2.99
C GLY A 42 -1.59 -4.58 3.75
N GLY A 43 -1.60 -5.05 5.00
CA GLY A 43 -2.77 -4.96 5.87
C GLY A 43 -3.24 -3.53 6.16
N PHE A 44 -2.30 -2.64 6.45
CA PHE A 44 -2.59 -1.21 6.61
C PHE A 44 -3.20 -0.59 5.34
N PHE A 45 -2.69 -0.97 4.17
CA PHE A 45 -3.21 -0.47 2.90
C PHE A 45 -4.65 -0.92 2.66
N ILE A 46 -4.98 -2.16 2.99
CA ILE A 46 -6.34 -2.69 2.89
C ILE A 46 -7.28 -1.93 3.83
N ALA A 47 -6.91 -1.77 5.11
CA ALA A 47 -7.71 -1.02 6.08
C ALA A 47 -7.93 0.44 5.65
N LEU A 48 -6.88 1.10 5.14
CA LEU A 48 -6.96 2.47 4.67
C LEU A 48 -7.83 2.60 3.41
N SER A 49 -7.79 1.63 2.49
CA SER A 49 -8.62 1.63 1.28
C SER A 49 -10.12 1.56 1.63
N TYR A 50 -10.50 0.69 2.57
CA TYR A 50 -11.88 0.61 3.04
C TYR A 50 -12.30 1.85 3.84
N ALA A 51 -11.43 2.37 4.72
CA ALA A 51 -11.71 3.60 5.45
C ALA A 51 -11.89 4.81 4.50
N TRP A 52 -11.08 4.89 3.45
CA TRP A 52 -11.16 5.94 2.44
C TRP A 52 -12.47 5.85 1.64
N GLY A 53 -12.80 4.67 1.12
CA GLY A 53 -14.06 4.46 0.39
C GLY A 53 -15.28 4.79 1.26
N TRP A 54 -15.22 4.48 2.56
CA TRP A 54 -16.31 4.80 3.47
C TRP A 54 -16.42 6.29 3.81
N ILE A 55 -15.29 6.95 4.12
CA ILE A 55 -15.29 8.35 4.59
C ILE A 55 -15.44 9.35 3.44
N LEU A 56 -14.79 9.10 2.31
CA LEU A 56 -14.68 10.07 1.21
C LEU A 56 -15.59 9.76 0.03
N ASP A 57 -15.75 8.49 -0.33
CA ASP A 57 -16.66 8.10 -1.40
C ASP A 57 -18.10 7.85 -0.88
N GLY A 58 -18.27 7.70 0.43
CA GLY A 58 -19.58 7.49 1.07
C GLY A 58 -20.17 6.09 0.83
N ASP A 59 -19.39 5.20 0.22
CA ASP A 59 -19.76 3.81 0.01
C ASP A 59 -19.73 3.10 1.36
N LYS A 60 -20.93 2.76 1.86
CA LYS A 60 -21.06 2.00 3.10
C LYS A 60 -20.49 0.61 2.86
N PRO A 61 -19.48 0.16 3.63
CA PRO A 61 -18.90 -1.16 3.44
C PRO A 61 -19.98 -2.24 3.60
N ASP A 62 -20.10 -3.08 2.58
CA ASP A 62 -21.05 -4.19 2.56
C ASP A 62 -20.57 -5.33 3.46
N LEU A 63 -21.45 -6.28 3.79
CA LEU A 63 -21.09 -7.47 4.57
C LEU A 63 -19.92 -8.24 3.92
N GLY A 64 -19.86 -8.25 2.58
CA GLY A 64 -18.73 -8.80 1.83
C GLY A 64 -17.42 -8.08 2.09
N ASP A 65 -17.43 -6.75 2.21
CA ASP A 65 -16.24 -5.94 2.51
C ASP A 65 -15.75 -6.17 3.94
N TRP A 66 -16.66 -6.30 4.90
CA TRP A 66 -16.31 -6.61 6.28
C TRP A 66 -15.68 -8.00 6.42
N ILE A 67 -16.23 -9.01 5.73
CA ILE A 67 -15.67 -10.36 5.72
C ILE A 67 -14.30 -10.36 5.02
N GLY A 68 -14.20 -9.70 3.86
CA GLY A 68 -12.96 -9.58 3.10
C GLY A 68 -11.85 -8.88 3.88
N ALA A 69 -12.16 -7.76 4.53
CA ALA A 69 -11.26 -7.04 5.42
C ALA A 69 -10.83 -7.91 6.61
N GLY A 70 -11.77 -8.63 7.22
CA GLY A 70 -11.48 -9.56 8.32
C GLY A 70 -10.51 -10.67 7.92
N VAL A 71 -10.72 -11.31 6.77
CA VAL A 71 -9.82 -12.35 6.24
C VAL A 71 -8.45 -11.79 5.90
N ALA A 72 -8.39 -10.61 5.27
CA ALA A 72 -7.13 -9.96 4.93
C ALA A 72 -6.32 -9.60 6.19
N LEU A 73 -6.96 -9.00 7.19
CA LEU A 73 -6.32 -8.65 8.47
C LEU A 73 -5.91 -9.91 9.25
N ALA A 74 -6.69 -10.99 9.19
CA ALA A 74 -6.32 -12.27 9.79
C ALA A 74 -5.08 -12.86 9.11
N GLY A 75 -4.97 -12.78 7.78
CA GLY A 75 -3.77 -13.21 7.05
C GLY A 75 -2.52 -12.40 7.42
N VAL A 76 -2.69 -11.09 7.65
CA VAL A 76 -1.63 -10.20 8.11
C VAL A 76 -1.22 -10.51 9.56
N ALA A 77 -2.19 -10.74 10.44
CA ALA A 77 -1.95 -11.16 11.81
C ALA A 77 -1.23 -12.51 11.85
N LEU A 78 -1.62 -13.46 10.99
CA LEU A 78 -0.92 -14.73 10.83
C LEU A 78 0.53 -14.50 10.42
N ALA A 79 0.78 -13.71 9.37
CA ALA A 79 2.15 -13.41 8.91
C ALA A 79 3.01 -12.75 10.00
N TRP A 80 2.40 -11.93 10.86
CA TRP A 80 3.10 -11.26 11.96
C TRP A 80 3.36 -12.17 13.16
N PHE A 81 2.34 -12.91 13.61
CA PHE A 81 2.36 -13.70 14.83
C PHE A 81 2.81 -15.15 14.64
N TRP A 82 3.00 -15.62 13.40
CA TRP A 82 3.49 -16.98 13.14
C TRP A 82 4.83 -17.22 13.86
N PRO A 83 4.86 -18.06 14.91
CA PRO A 83 6.09 -18.38 15.59
C PRO A 83 6.84 -19.44 14.78
N ARG A 84 8.17 -19.44 14.94
CA ARG A 84 9.12 -20.27 14.17
C ARG A 84 8.72 -21.74 14.13
#